data_AF-F2E321-F1
#
_entry.id   AF-F2E321-F1
#
_cell.length_a   1.000
_cell.length_b   1.000
_cell.length_c   1.000
_cell.angle_alpha   90.00
_cell.angle_beta   90.00
_cell.angle_gamma   90.00
#
_symmetry.space_group_name_H-M   'P 1'
#
loop_
_entity.id
_entity.type
_entity.pdbx_description
1 polymer ?
#
loop_
_entity_poly.entity_id
_entity_poly.type
_entity_poly.pdbx_seq_one_letter_code
_entity_poly.pdbx_strand_id
1 'polypeptide(L)'
;MGCVSSSPGRSRRAPGYEDPAVLASQTSFTVNEVEALYELYKKLSYSIFKDGLIHKEEFQLALFRTSKGPSLFADRVFDLFDLKRNGVIEFGEFVRSLSIFHPKAPESDKAAFAFKLYDLRGTGYIEKEELRELVVALLDESDLCLSDSAVEEIVDNTFSQADSNGDDRIDPKEWEEFVKKNPASLRNMSLPYLQ
;
A
#
# COMPACT_ATOMS: atom_id res chain seq x y z
N MET A 1 -17.55 -6.67 55.87
CA MET A 1 -17.23 -5.51 55.02
C MET A 1 -16.18 -5.97 54.02
N GLY A 2 -16.59 -6.32 52.80
CA GLY A 2 -15.68 -6.74 51.74
C GLY A 2 -15.34 -5.52 50.88
N CYS A 3 -14.08 -5.09 50.89
CA CYS A 3 -13.58 -4.08 49.98
C CYS A 3 -13.37 -4.73 48.61
N VAL A 4 -14.23 -4.38 47.65
CA VAL A 4 -14.05 -4.72 46.24
C VAL A 4 -13.00 -3.76 45.68
N SER A 5 -11.83 -4.31 45.32
CA SER A 5 -10.81 -3.59 44.58
C SER A 5 -11.30 -3.43 43.14
N SER A 6 -11.67 -2.20 42.76
CA SER A 6 -12.03 -1.87 41.39
C SER A 6 -10.78 -1.86 40.52
N SER A 7 -10.63 -2.86 39.64
CA SER A 7 -9.59 -2.85 38.60
C SER A 7 -9.84 -1.71 37.60
N PRO A 8 -8.79 -1.01 37.11
CA PRO A 8 -8.97 0.03 36.09
C PRO A 8 -9.39 -0.62 34.76
N GLY A 9 -10.28 0.06 34.03
CA GLY A 9 -10.89 -0.43 32.80
C GLY A 9 -9.87 -0.92 31.77
N ARG A 10 -9.94 -2.22 31.43
CA ARG A 10 -9.36 -2.74 30.21
C ARG A 10 -10.08 -2.09 29.03
N SER A 11 -9.42 -1.16 28.36
CA SER A 11 -9.76 -0.75 27.00
C SER A 11 -10.06 -2.02 26.19
N ARG A 12 -11.25 -2.12 25.59
CA ARG A 12 -11.58 -3.20 24.66
C ARG A 12 -10.57 -3.13 23.53
N ARG A 13 -9.64 -4.08 23.48
CA ARG A 13 -8.66 -4.21 22.40
C ARG A 13 -9.43 -4.40 21.08
N ALA A 14 -9.02 -3.71 20.02
CA ALA A 14 -9.66 -3.84 18.72
C ALA A 14 -9.57 -5.30 18.21
N PRO A 15 -10.51 -5.74 17.35
CA PRO A 15 -10.34 -6.99 16.61
C PRO A 15 -9.00 -6.99 15.85
N GLY A 16 -8.28 -8.12 15.84
CA GLY A 16 -6.96 -8.19 15.19
C GLY A 16 -5.84 -7.44 15.93
N TYR A 17 -6.05 -7.04 17.19
CA TYR A 17 -4.99 -6.41 18.00
C TYR A 17 -3.82 -7.36 18.21
N GLU A 18 -2.64 -6.94 17.75
CA GLU A 18 -1.35 -7.57 18.00
C GLU A 18 -0.51 -6.71 18.95
N ASP A 19 0.37 -7.35 19.71
CA ASP A 19 1.25 -6.67 20.66
C ASP A 19 2.22 -5.72 19.91
N PRO A 20 2.30 -4.42 20.28
CA PRO A 20 3.20 -3.47 19.63
C PRO A 20 4.67 -3.90 19.59
N ALA A 21 5.15 -4.62 20.61
CA ALA A 21 6.52 -5.12 20.64
C ALA A 21 6.76 -6.21 19.59
N VAL A 22 5.76 -7.06 19.35
CA VAL A 22 5.82 -8.09 18.31
C VAL A 22 5.85 -7.43 16.93
N LEU A 23 4.96 -6.47 16.66
CA LEU A 23 4.92 -5.76 15.38
C LEU A 23 6.20 -4.95 15.13
N ALA A 24 6.75 -4.28 16.14
CA ALA A 24 8.01 -3.55 16.02
C ALA A 24 9.18 -4.50 15.67
N SER A 25 9.21 -5.71 16.22
CA SER A 25 10.25 -6.70 15.90
C SER A 25 10.19 -7.23 14.45
N GLN A 26 9.06 -7.07 13.78
CA GLN A 26 8.79 -7.56 12.42
C GLN A 26 8.83 -6.46 11.36
N THR A 27 8.97 -5.19 11.77
CA THR A 27 8.83 -4.03 10.89
C THR A 27 9.99 -3.05 11.07
N SER A 28 10.01 -2.01 10.24
CA SER A 28 10.97 -0.92 10.38
C SER A 28 10.61 0.08 11.49
N PHE A 29 9.52 -0.17 12.23
CA PHE A 29 9.01 0.72 13.26
C PHE A 29 9.51 0.33 14.66
N THR A 30 9.72 1.34 15.50
CA THR A 30 9.91 1.19 16.95
C THR A 30 8.57 0.92 17.65
N VAL A 31 8.63 0.44 18.90
CA VAL A 31 7.41 0.21 19.71
C VAL A 31 6.55 1.48 19.82
N ASN A 32 7.18 2.63 20.06
CA ASN A 32 6.47 3.91 20.18
C ASN A 32 5.81 4.33 18.85
N GLU A 33 6.47 4.08 17.72
CA GLU A 33 5.90 4.34 16.40
C GLU A 33 4.69 3.43 16.13
N VAL A 34 4.76 2.15 16.50
CA VAL A 34 3.62 1.23 16.40
C VAL A 34 2.45 1.67 17.28
N GLU A 35 2.72 2.16 18.50
CA GLU A 35 1.68 2.74 19.36
C GLU A 35 1.05 4.01 18.74
N ALA A 36 1.85 4.87 18.12
CA ALA A 36 1.35 6.03 17.40
C ALA A 36 0.50 5.63 16.18
N LEU A 37 0.92 4.60 15.43
CA LEU A 37 0.16 4.02 14.33
C LEU A 37 -1.17 3.43 14.82
N TYR A 38 -1.25 2.91 16.04
CA TYR A 38 -2.50 2.43 16.61
C TYR A 38 -3.52 3.56 16.82
N GLU A 39 -3.08 4.75 17.22
CA GLU A 39 -3.96 5.92 17.32
C GLU A 39 -4.50 6.35 15.95
N LEU A 40 -3.65 6.32 14.91
CA LEU A 40 -4.09 6.55 13.54
C LEU A 40 -5.09 5.47 13.09
N TYR A 41 -4.74 4.19 13.28
CA TYR A 41 -5.58 3.05 12.93
C TYR A 41 -6.98 3.19 13.52
N LYS A 42 -7.09 3.45 14.83
CA LYS A 42 -8.38 3.67 15.50
C LYS A 42 -9.17 4.83 14.90
N LYS A 43 -8.51 5.90 14.45
CA LYS A 43 -9.22 7.01 13.79
C LYS A 43 -9.83 6.57 12.45
N LEU A 44 -9.11 5.74 11.70
CA LEU A 44 -9.53 5.26 10.38
C LEU A 44 -10.61 4.17 10.48
N SER A 45 -10.37 3.16 11.31
CA SER A 45 -11.22 1.96 11.50
C SER A 45 -12.54 2.22 12.25
N TYR A 46 -12.76 3.47 12.63
CA TYR A 46 -14.00 3.95 13.24
C TYR A 46 -14.53 5.16 12.46
N SER A 47 -14.12 5.37 11.20
CA SER A 47 -14.50 6.59 10.46
C SER A 47 -15.91 6.48 9.90
N ILE A 48 -16.24 5.35 9.28
CA ILE A 48 -17.56 5.05 8.69
C ILE A 48 -18.23 3.96 9.51
N PHE A 49 -17.60 2.78 9.60
CA PHE A 49 -18.08 1.64 10.37
C PHE A 49 -17.47 1.70 11.77
N LYS A 50 -18.19 1.22 12.80
CA LYS A 50 -17.73 1.33 14.20
C LYS A 50 -17.35 -0.04 14.78
N ASP A 51 -16.66 -0.85 13.99
CA ASP A 51 -16.28 -2.23 14.31
C ASP A 51 -14.79 -2.41 14.62
N GLY A 52 -13.95 -1.41 14.34
CA GLY A 52 -12.52 -1.47 14.62
C GLY A 52 -11.70 -2.19 13.54
N LEU A 53 -12.25 -2.29 12.33
CA LEU A 53 -11.61 -2.81 11.12
C LEU A 53 -11.58 -1.70 10.07
N ILE A 54 -10.56 -1.64 9.20
CA ILE A 54 -10.56 -0.65 8.10
C ILE A 54 -11.19 -1.30 6.87
N HIS A 55 -12.36 -0.81 6.48
CA HIS A 55 -13.02 -1.20 5.23
C HIS A 55 -12.51 -0.37 4.05
N LYS A 56 -12.78 -0.84 2.83
CA LYS A 56 -12.34 -0.18 1.59
C LYS A 56 -12.81 1.28 1.50
N GLU A 57 -14.04 1.56 1.94
CA GLU A 57 -14.62 2.91 1.95
C GLU A 57 -13.90 3.83 2.94
N GLU A 58 -13.47 3.30 4.09
CA GLU A 58 -12.72 4.05 5.10
C GLU A 58 -11.30 4.33 4.64
N PHE A 59 -10.68 3.36 3.95
CA PHE A 59 -9.37 3.51 3.34
C PHE A 59 -9.37 4.58 2.24
N GLN A 60 -10.34 4.54 1.32
CA GLN A 60 -10.51 5.56 0.27
C GLN A 60 -10.78 6.95 0.88
N LEU A 61 -11.63 7.02 1.92
CA LEU A 61 -11.88 8.27 2.65
C LEU A 61 -10.60 8.83 3.28
N ALA A 62 -9.73 7.97 3.81
CA ALA A 62 -8.47 8.38 4.41
C ALA A 62 -7.49 8.96 3.38
N LEU A 63 -7.42 8.38 2.17
CA LEU A 63 -6.51 8.80 1.11
C LEU A 63 -6.99 10.07 0.39
N PHE A 64 -8.25 10.10 -0.04
CA PHE A 64 -8.74 11.15 -0.94
C PHE A 64 -9.63 12.18 -0.26
N ARG A 65 -9.92 12.03 1.03
CA ARG A 65 -10.93 12.83 1.75
C ARG A 65 -12.33 12.75 1.14
N THR A 66 -12.55 11.74 0.30
CA THR A 66 -13.84 11.37 -0.28
C THR A 66 -13.92 9.85 -0.32
N SER A 67 -15.10 9.30 -0.03
CA SER A 67 -15.40 7.88 -0.21
C SER A 67 -16.06 7.61 -1.57
N LYS A 68 -16.05 8.60 -2.48
CA LYS A 68 -16.69 8.54 -3.80
C LYS A 68 -15.66 8.63 -4.90
N GLY A 69 -15.76 7.71 -5.86
CA GLY A 69 -14.94 7.64 -7.06
C GLY A 69 -14.03 6.42 -7.04
N PRO A 70 -14.04 5.57 -8.08
CA PRO A 70 -13.08 4.48 -8.18
C PRO A 70 -11.68 5.08 -8.37
N SER A 71 -10.71 4.60 -7.60
CA SER A 71 -9.28 4.81 -7.88
C SER A 71 -8.64 3.44 -8.01
N LEU A 72 -8.08 3.16 -9.18
CA LEU A 72 -7.36 1.93 -9.44
C LEU A 72 -6.25 1.75 -8.38
N PHE A 73 -5.52 2.82 -8.05
CA PHE A 73 -4.44 2.77 -7.08
C PHE A 73 -4.93 2.49 -5.67
N ALA A 74 -5.97 3.15 -5.18
CA ALA A 74 -6.47 2.88 -3.84
C ALA A 74 -7.01 1.46 -3.69
N ASP A 75 -7.68 0.95 -4.73
CA ASP A 75 -8.18 -0.41 -4.75
C ASP A 75 -7.02 -1.42 -4.67
N ARG A 76 -5.98 -1.21 -5.48
CA ARG A 76 -4.81 -2.08 -5.49
C ARG A 76 -4.00 -2.02 -4.20
N VAL A 77 -3.81 -0.82 -3.64
CA VAL A 77 -3.10 -0.68 -2.36
C VAL A 77 -3.91 -1.33 -1.24
N PHE A 78 -5.24 -1.20 -1.24
CA PHE A 78 -6.10 -1.88 -0.28
C PHE A 78 -5.95 -3.40 -0.37
N ASP A 79 -6.03 -3.98 -1.57
CA ASP A 79 -5.88 -5.42 -1.78
C ASP A 79 -4.50 -5.95 -1.35
N LEU A 80 -3.45 -5.13 -1.46
CA LEU A 80 -2.11 -5.47 -0.98
C LEU A 80 -1.96 -5.30 0.53
N PHE A 81 -2.79 -4.48 1.17
CA PHE A 81 -2.82 -4.32 2.62
C PHE A 81 -3.67 -5.41 3.29
N ASP A 82 -4.72 -5.92 2.63
CA ASP A 82 -5.55 -7.05 3.09
C ASP A 82 -4.81 -8.39 2.87
N LEU A 83 -3.82 -8.65 3.72
CA LEU A 83 -2.96 -9.84 3.64
C LEU A 83 -3.75 -11.14 3.83
N LYS A 84 -4.83 -11.11 4.60
CA LYS A 84 -5.71 -12.26 4.86
C LYS A 84 -6.80 -12.44 3.80
N ARG A 85 -7.00 -11.47 2.91
CA ARG A 85 -8.03 -11.45 1.86
C ARG A 85 -9.44 -11.63 2.41
N ASN A 86 -9.73 -10.97 3.53
CA ASN A 86 -11.04 -11.05 4.18
C ASN A 86 -11.91 -9.79 3.94
N GLY A 87 -11.45 -8.86 3.11
CA GLY A 87 -12.14 -7.64 2.72
C GLY A 87 -11.95 -6.48 3.68
N VAL A 88 -11.10 -6.62 4.70
CA VAL A 88 -10.81 -5.59 5.71
C VAL A 88 -9.33 -5.58 6.05
N ILE A 89 -8.82 -4.44 6.52
CA ILE A 89 -7.45 -4.34 7.01
C ILE A 89 -7.48 -4.33 8.54
N GLU A 90 -6.91 -5.36 9.17
CA GLU A 90 -6.70 -5.41 10.61
C GLU A 90 -5.45 -4.62 11.04
N PHE A 91 -5.31 -4.32 12.33
CA PHE A 91 -4.20 -3.50 12.84
C PHE A 91 -2.82 -4.04 12.47
N GLY A 92 -2.59 -5.35 12.61
CA GLY A 92 -1.30 -5.94 12.25
C GLY A 92 -1.00 -5.87 10.76
N GLU A 93 -2.01 -5.99 9.90
CA GLU A 93 -1.89 -5.85 8.45
C GLU A 93 -1.57 -4.41 8.06
N PHE A 94 -2.23 -3.44 8.70
CA PHE A 94 -1.96 -2.02 8.54
C PHE A 94 -0.50 -1.66 8.85
N VAL A 95 0.02 -2.12 10.00
CA VAL A 95 1.39 -1.83 10.44
C VAL A 95 2.44 -2.49 9.54
N ARG A 96 2.27 -3.78 9.21
CA ARG A 96 3.20 -4.50 8.31
C ARG A 96 3.24 -3.87 6.92
N SER A 97 2.09 -3.50 6.37
CA SER A 97 2.01 -2.93 5.03
C SER A 97 2.58 -1.51 4.98
N LEU A 98 2.29 -0.67 5.99
CA LEU A 98 2.91 0.66 6.11
C LEU A 98 4.43 0.60 6.30
N SER A 99 4.95 -0.48 6.89
CA SER A 99 6.40 -0.63 7.09
C SER A 99 7.17 -0.62 5.77
N ILE A 100 6.57 -1.04 4.65
CA ILE A 100 7.20 -0.99 3.33
C ILE A 100 7.45 0.45 2.89
N PHE A 101 6.56 1.37 3.27
CA PHE A 101 6.66 2.80 2.94
C PHE A 101 7.60 3.57 3.86
N HIS A 102 8.10 2.94 4.93
CA HIS A 102 9.04 3.56 5.84
C HIS A 102 10.35 3.94 5.12
N PRO A 103 10.98 5.10 5.39
CA PRO A 103 12.21 5.50 4.69
C PRO A 103 13.41 4.57 4.90
N LYS A 104 13.43 3.82 6.01
CA LYS A 104 14.48 2.82 6.29
C LYS A 104 14.17 1.41 5.74
N ALA A 105 13.00 1.20 5.13
CA ALA A 105 12.68 -0.11 4.56
C ALA A 105 13.62 -0.43 3.38
N PRO A 106 14.02 -1.71 3.20
CA PRO A 106 14.86 -2.11 2.08
C PRO A 106 14.26 -1.73 0.73
N GLU A 107 15.11 -1.27 -0.20
CA GLU A 107 14.67 -0.93 -1.55
C GLU A 107 14.11 -2.16 -2.29
N SER A 108 14.64 -3.36 -2.01
CA SER A 108 14.12 -4.63 -2.53
C SER A 108 12.66 -4.86 -2.15
N ASP A 109 12.27 -4.53 -0.92
CA ASP A 109 10.92 -4.73 -0.42
C ASP A 109 9.95 -3.73 -1.07
N LYS A 110 10.42 -2.49 -1.26
CA LYS A 110 9.69 -1.45 -2.00
C LYS A 110 9.50 -1.84 -3.46
N ALA A 111 10.56 -2.33 -4.12
CA ALA A 111 10.51 -2.80 -5.50
C ALA A 111 9.54 -3.98 -5.65
N ALA A 112 9.60 -4.98 -4.77
CA ALA A 112 8.72 -6.13 -4.79
C ALA A 112 7.24 -5.75 -4.54
N PHE A 113 6.98 -4.78 -3.65
CA PHE A 113 5.63 -4.28 -3.43
C PHE A 113 5.12 -3.50 -4.65
N ALA A 114 5.94 -2.62 -5.23
CA ALA A 114 5.59 -1.87 -6.45
C ALA A 114 5.31 -2.81 -7.64
N PHE A 115 6.07 -3.89 -7.77
CA PHE A 115 5.81 -4.92 -8.78
C PHE A 115 4.40 -5.50 -8.63
N LYS A 116 4.04 -5.93 -7.42
CA LYS A 116 2.69 -6.45 -7.12
C LYS A 116 1.60 -5.40 -7.32
N LEU A 117 1.92 -4.13 -7.08
CA LEU A 117 1.00 -3.02 -7.34
C LEU A 117 0.68 -2.91 -8.84
N TYR A 118 1.68 -3.12 -9.70
CA TYR A 118 1.57 -2.96 -11.15
C TYR A 118 1.12 -4.22 -11.91
N ASP A 119 1.36 -5.42 -11.40
CA ASP A 119 0.81 -6.68 -11.92
C ASP A 119 -0.70 -6.77 -11.58
N LEU A 120 -1.52 -6.02 -12.31
CA LEU A 120 -2.95 -5.83 -12.06
C LEU A 120 -3.71 -7.16 -12.05
N ARG A 121 -3.36 -8.07 -12.95
CA ARG A 121 -4.00 -9.38 -13.14
C ARG A 121 -3.38 -10.48 -12.29
N GLY A 122 -2.26 -10.23 -11.61
CA GLY A 122 -1.60 -11.20 -10.74
C GLY A 122 -0.96 -12.36 -11.51
N THR A 123 -0.49 -12.09 -12.72
CA THR A 123 0.10 -13.09 -13.64
C THR A 123 1.52 -13.48 -13.23
N GLY A 124 2.15 -12.69 -12.36
CA GLY A 124 3.57 -12.76 -12.04
C GLY A 124 4.46 -11.97 -13.00
N TYR A 125 3.87 -11.20 -13.90
CA TYR A 125 4.52 -10.32 -14.87
C TYR A 125 3.77 -8.99 -14.94
N ILE A 126 4.45 -7.91 -15.32
CA ILE A 126 3.78 -6.67 -15.72
C ILE A 126 3.62 -6.71 -17.23
N GLU A 127 2.38 -6.84 -17.69
CA GLU A 127 2.03 -6.84 -19.11
C GLU A 127 1.89 -5.42 -19.65
N LYS A 128 2.02 -5.27 -20.97
CA LYS A 128 2.00 -3.96 -21.63
C LYS A 128 0.68 -3.23 -21.43
N GLU A 129 -0.42 -3.96 -21.49
CA GLU A 129 -1.75 -3.43 -21.27
C GLU A 129 -1.94 -2.96 -19.81
N GLU A 130 -1.32 -3.64 -18.83
CA GLU A 130 -1.39 -3.22 -17.42
C GLU A 130 -0.64 -1.91 -17.21
N LEU A 131 0.55 -1.77 -17.80
CA LEU A 131 1.29 -0.51 -17.75
C LEU A 131 0.50 0.63 -18.39
N ARG A 132 -0.15 0.37 -19.54
CA ARG A 132 -1.01 1.34 -20.20
C ARG A 132 -2.18 1.77 -19.29
N GLU A 133 -2.88 0.82 -18.69
CA GLU A 133 -3.97 1.08 -17.74
C GLU A 133 -3.50 1.95 -16.56
N LEU A 134 -2.32 1.66 -16.01
CA LEU A 134 -1.72 2.44 -14.92
C LEU A 134 -1.37 3.87 -15.36
N VAL A 135 -0.79 4.06 -16.55
CA VAL A 135 -0.45 5.39 -17.07
C VAL A 135 -1.71 6.22 -17.28
N VAL A 136 -2.76 5.63 -17.86
CA VAL A 136 -4.05 6.32 -18.06
C VAL A 136 -4.65 6.70 -16.71
N ALA A 137 -4.68 5.78 -15.73
CA ALA A 137 -5.21 6.07 -14.41
C ALA A 137 -4.44 7.21 -13.69
N LEU A 138 -3.10 7.25 -13.81
CA LEU A 138 -2.29 8.34 -13.23
C LEU A 138 -2.55 9.70 -13.87
N LEU A 139 -2.74 9.72 -15.19
CA LEU A 139 -3.06 10.94 -15.93
C LEU A 139 -4.44 11.46 -15.53
N ASP A 140 -5.43 10.58 -15.46
CA ASP A 140 -6.79 10.90 -15.01
C ASP A 140 -6.80 11.44 -13.57
N GLU A 141 -6.08 10.80 -12.64
CA GLU A 141 -5.98 11.26 -11.24
C GLU A 141 -5.25 12.61 -11.09
N SER A 142 -4.43 12.99 -12.07
CA SER A 142 -3.67 14.25 -12.08
C SER A 142 -4.33 15.36 -12.90
N ASP A 143 -5.56 15.14 -13.39
CA ASP A 143 -6.26 16.03 -14.33
C ASP A 143 -5.41 16.35 -15.59
N LEU A 144 -4.55 15.42 -16.02
CA LEU A 144 -3.72 15.54 -17.21
C LEU A 144 -4.31 14.73 -18.36
N CYS A 145 -4.43 15.34 -19.54
CA CYS A 145 -4.89 14.66 -20.73
C CYS A 145 -3.75 14.56 -21.76
N LEU A 146 -3.33 13.34 -22.09
CA LEU A 146 -2.44 13.06 -23.21
C LEU A 146 -3.23 12.40 -24.35
N SER A 147 -2.73 12.49 -25.57
CA SER A 147 -3.30 11.72 -26.68
C SER A 147 -2.97 10.25 -26.52
N ASP A 148 -3.82 9.36 -27.06
CA ASP A 148 -3.56 7.92 -27.07
C ASP A 148 -2.16 7.60 -27.64
N SER A 149 -1.77 8.28 -28.72
CA SER A 149 -0.44 8.11 -29.31
C SER A 149 0.72 8.44 -28.36
N ALA A 150 0.56 9.46 -27.51
CA ALA A 150 1.58 9.84 -26.54
C ALA A 150 1.63 8.84 -25.37
N VAL A 151 0.47 8.29 -24.98
CA VAL A 151 0.41 7.21 -23.99
C VAL A 151 1.11 5.96 -24.53
N GLU A 152 0.82 5.54 -25.75
CA GLU A 152 1.49 4.40 -26.38
C GLU A 152 3.02 4.62 -26.46
N GLU A 153 3.46 5.82 -26.84
CA GLU A 153 4.89 6.15 -26.89
C GLU A 153 5.55 6.05 -25.51
N ILE A 154 4.88 6.48 -24.43
CA ILE A 154 5.39 6.32 -23.05
C ILE A 154 5.50 4.84 -22.68
N VAL A 155 4.48 4.05 -22.99
CA VAL A 155 4.44 2.60 -22.70
C VAL A 155 5.55 1.88 -23.47
N ASP A 156 5.67 2.11 -24.77
CA ASP A 156 6.69 1.52 -25.64
C ASP A 156 8.11 1.88 -25.18
N ASN A 157 8.35 3.16 -24.87
CA ASN A 157 9.64 3.62 -24.38
C ASN A 157 9.98 3.02 -23.01
N THR A 158 8.98 2.75 -22.17
CA THR A 158 9.21 2.09 -20.88
C THR A 158 9.53 0.61 -21.06
N PHE A 159 8.76 -0.10 -21.91
CA PHE A 159 9.00 -1.52 -22.20
C PHE A 159 10.37 -1.76 -22.83
N SER A 160 10.77 -0.95 -23.80
CA SER A 160 12.10 -1.08 -24.43
C SER A 160 13.28 -0.89 -23.47
N GLN A 161 13.07 -0.27 -22.30
CA GLN A 161 14.08 -0.11 -21.26
C GLN A 161 14.03 -1.20 -20.19
N ALA A 162 12.86 -1.80 -19.95
CA ALA A 162 12.62 -2.75 -18.87
C ALA A 162 12.69 -4.20 -19.35
N ASP A 163 11.98 -4.54 -20.44
CA ASP A 163 11.96 -5.88 -21.03
C ASP A 163 13.28 -6.14 -21.76
N SER A 164 14.20 -6.81 -21.07
CA SER A 164 15.56 -7.05 -21.55
C SER A 164 15.64 -8.30 -22.42
N ASN A 165 14.67 -9.20 -22.29
CA ASN A 165 14.65 -10.48 -22.99
C ASN A 165 13.76 -10.47 -24.25
N GLY A 166 12.88 -9.47 -24.38
CA GLY A 166 12.04 -9.23 -25.55
C GLY A 166 10.84 -10.18 -25.64
N ASP A 167 10.28 -10.60 -24.50
CA ASP A 167 9.10 -11.46 -24.43
C ASP A 167 7.78 -10.69 -24.20
N ASP A 168 7.81 -9.36 -24.36
CA ASP A 168 6.68 -8.43 -24.29
C ASP A 168 6.00 -8.39 -22.90
N ARG A 169 6.73 -8.75 -21.86
CA ARG A 169 6.30 -8.70 -20.46
C ARG A 169 7.49 -8.45 -19.55
N ILE A 170 7.28 -7.85 -18.38
CA ILE A 170 8.36 -7.54 -17.44
C ILE A 170 8.30 -8.50 -16.27
N ASP A 171 9.35 -9.29 -16.09
CA ASP A 171 9.48 -10.19 -14.94
C ASP A 171 9.99 -9.47 -13.67
N PRO A 172 9.93 -10.10 -12.47
CA PRO A 172 10.40 -9.46 -11.24
C PRO A 172 11.87 -9.04 -11.24
N LYS A 173 12.73 -9.77 -11.97
CA LYS A 173 14.16 -9.48 -12.05
C LYS A 173 14.41 -8.29 -12.98
N GLU A 174 13.75 -8.25 -14.14
CA GLU A 174 13.78 -7.11 -15.05
C GLU A 174 13.27 -5.84 -14.39
N TRP A 175 12.18 -5.94 -13.62
CA TRP A 175 11.68 -4.84 -12.80
C TRP A 175 12.71 -4.35 -11.79
N GLU A 176 13.37 -5.26 -11.07
CA GLU A 176 14.41 -4.90 -10.09
C GLU A 176 15.60 -4.18 -10.78
N GLU A 177 16.02 -4.65 -11.95
CA GLU A 177 17.07 -4.00 -12.74
C GLU A 177 16.64 -2.63 -13.27
N PHE A 178 15.39 -2.49 -13.71
CA PHE A 178 14.80 -1.24 -14.16
C PHE A 178 14.74 -0.19 -13.04
N VAL A 179 14.25 -0.58 -11.86
CA VAL A 179 14.17 0.27 -10.67
C VAL A 179 15.54 0.78 -10.24
N LYS A 180 16.57 -0.08 -10.23
CA LYS A 180 17.95 0.30 -9.89
C LYS A 180 18.50 1.38 -10.83
N LYS A 181 18.16 1.32 -12.12
CA LYS A 181 18.54 2.32 -13.12
C LYS A 181 17.68 3.58 -13.01
N ASN A 182 16.43 3.45 -12.53
CA ASN A 182 15.44 4.52 -12.45
C ASN A 182 14.84 4.66 -11.04
N PRO A 183 15.59 5.12 -10.01
CA PRO A 183 15.10 5.17 -8.63
C PRO A 183 13.83 6.03 -8.44
N ALA A 184 13.59 6.98 -9.33
CA ALA A 184 12.38 7.81 -9.33
C ALA A 184 11.08 7.00 -9.50
N SER A 185 11.16 5.80 -10.09
CA SER A 185 10.03 4.87 -10.21
C SER A 185 9.45 4.45 -8.85
N LEU A 186 10.26 4.43 -7.80
CA LEU A 186 9.84 4.12 -6.42
C LEU A 186 9.54 5.36 -5.58
N ARG A 187 9.43 6.56 -6.16
CA ARG A 187 9.22 7.80 -5.39
C ARG A 187 7.99 7.71 -4.46
N ASN A 188 6.91 7.08 -4.93
CA ASN A 188 5.66 6.94 -4.18
C ASN A 188 5.71 5.79 -3.14
N MET A 189 6.79 5.00 -3.13
CA MET A 189 7.01 3.90 -2.18
C MET A 189 7.71 4.34 -0.89
N SER A 190 7.87 5.65 -0.67
CA SER A 190 8.42 6.20 0.57
C SER A 190 7.58 7.35 1.08
N LEU A 191 7.13 7.26 2.32
CA LEU A 191 6.37 8.29 3.01
C LEU A 191 7.30 9.01 4.00
N PRO A 192 7.77 10.24 3.71
CA PRO A 192 8.79 10.91 4.52
C PRO A 192 8.37 11.21 5.96
N TYR A 193 7.06 11.22 6.24
CA TYR A 193 6.50 11.51 7.56
C TYR A 193 6.41 10.29 8.48
N LEU A 194 6.81 9.11 8.02
CA LEU A 194 6.94 7.90 8.83
C LEU A 194 8.31 7.84 9.55
N GLN A 195 8.88 8.97 9.97
CA GLN A 195 10.21 9.07 10.58
C GLN A 195 10.18 9.43 12.06
#